data_AF-A0A3S3J9K4-F1
#
_entry.id   AF-A0A3S3J9K4-F1
#
_cell.length_a   1.000
_cell.length_b   1.000
_cell.length_c   1.000
_cell.angle_alpha   90.00
_cell.angle_beta   90.00
_cell.angle_gamma   90.00
#
_symmetry.space_group_name_H-M   'P 1'
#
loop_
_entity.id
_entity.type
_entity.pdbx_description
1 polymer ?
#
loop_
_entity_poly.entity_id
_entity_poly.type
_entity_poly.pdbx_seq_one_letter_code
_entity_poly.pdbx_strand_id
1 'polypeptide(L)' 'MASARDNFVRLAEARTKKVLKDLDLLGNLSNRSNYAYSEEDVKTIFKAVSKRMHDVELRFKASMTATREADFRLPR' A
#
# COMPACT_ATOMS: atom_id res chain seq x y z
N MET A 1 3.86 0.14 29.65
CA MET A 1 4.49 0.57 28.38
C MET A 1 4.11 -0.45 27.33
N ALA A 2 3.45 -0.05 26.24
CA ALA A 2 3.13 -0.96 25.14
C ALA A 2 4.42 -1.32 24.37
N SER A 3 4.61 -2.59 24.03
CA SER A 3 5.82 -3.02 23.31
C SER A 3 5.86 -2.42 21.90
N ALA A 4 7.04 -2.43 21.26
CA ALA A 4 7.16 -2.03 19.85
C ALA A 4 6.21 -2.84 18.95
N ARG A 5 6.00 -4.13 19.28
CA ARG A 5 5.06 -5.01 18.61
C ARG A 5 3.62 -4.55 18.81
N ASP A 6 3.20 -4.24 20.04
CA ASP A 6 1.83 -3.80 20.33
C ASP A 6 1.50 -2.48 19.63
N ASN A 7 2.46 -1.55 19.59
CA ASN A 7 2.31 -0.30 18.85
C ASN A 7 2.19 -0.55 17.35
N PHE A 8 2.97 -1.46 16.79
CA PHE A 8 2.84 -1.85 15.39
C PHE A 8 1.48 -2.46 15.10
N VAL A 9 1.01 -3.44 15.89
CA VAL A 9 -0.30 -4.10 15.71
C VAL A 9 -1.41 -3.06 15.71
N ARG A 10 -1.48 -2.25 16.77
CA ARG A 10 -2.53 -1.23 16.92
C ARG A 10 -2.56 -0.25 15.75
N LEU A 11 -1.39 0.22 15.30
CA LEU A 11 -1.31 1.15 14.17
C LEU A 11 -1.63 0.48 12.83
N ALA A 12 -1.17 -0.76 12.62
CA ALA A 12 -1.42 -1.51 11.40
C ALA A 12 -2.91 -1.80 11.26
N GLU A 13 -3.57 -2.31 12.29
CA GLU A 13 -5.00 -2.61 12.30
C GLU A 13 -5.84 -1.36 12.02
N ALA A 14 -5.57 -0.26 12.73
CA ALA A 14 -6.30 0.99 12.56
C ALA A 14 -6.16 1.54 11.13
N ARG A 15 -4.96 1.47 10.55
CA ARG A 15 -4.70 1.95 9.17
C ARG A 15 -5.33 1.04 8.13
N THR A 16 -5.20 -0.28 8.28
CA THR A 16 -5.81 -1.25 7.37
C THR A 16 -7.33 -1.11 7.36
N LYS A 17 -7.96 -0.97 8.53
CA LYS A 17 -9.41 -0.75 8.63
C LYS A 17 -9.85 0.50 7.88
N LYS A 18 -9.08 1.60 7.97
CA LYS A 18 -9.37 2.82 7.23
C LYS A 18 -9.27 2.60 5.72
N VAL A 19 -8.19 1.96 5.25
CA VAL A 19 -8.02 1.67 3.81
C VAL A 19 -9.16 0.81 3.28
N LEU A 20 -9.56 -0.25 3.98
CA LEU A 20 -10.68 -1.09 3.56
C LEU A 20 -11.98 -0.30 3.47
N LYS A 21 -12.28 0.55 4.47
CA LYS A 21 -13.46 1.42 4.43
C LYS A 21 -13.42 2.37 3.24
N ASP A 22 -12.27 2.97 2.94
CA ASP A 22 -12.13 3.88 1.81
C ASP A 22 -12.31 3.13 0.46
N LEU A 23 -11.87 1.87 0.38
CA LEU A 23 -12.13 1.00 -0.78
C LEU A 23 -13.61 0.64 -0.94
N ASP A 24 -14.34 0.38 0.16
CA ASP A 24 -15.79 0.15 0.11
C ASP A 24 -16.52 1.39 -0.42
N LEU A 25 -16.14 2.58 0.06
CA LEU A 25 -16.70 3.85 -0.43
C LEU A 25 -16.39 4.08 -1.91
N LEU A 26 -15.19 3.73 -2.35
CA LEU A 26 -14.82 3.76 -3.77
C LEU A 26 -15.67 2.78 -4.58
N GLY A 27 -15.93 1.59 -4.05
CA GLY A 27 -16.80 0.58 -4.65
C GLY A 27 -18.25 1.05 -4.82
N ASN A 28 -18.78 1.85 -3.88
CA ASN A 28 -20.12 2.42 -3.98
C ASN A 28 -20.29 3.35 -5.20
N LEU A 29 -19.20 3.92 -5.74
CA LEU A 29 -19.24 4.73 -6.96
C LEU A 29 -19.56 3.90 -8.22
N SER A 30 -19.52 2.57 -8.13
CA SER A 30 -19.95 1.68 -9.22
C SER A 30 -21.44 1.77 -9.54
N ASN A 31 -22.24 2.41 -8.67
CA ASN A 31 -23.65 2.57 -8.93
C ASN A 31 -23.91 3.60 -10.06
N ARG A 32 -24.08 3.09 -11.28
CA ARG A 32 -24.39 3.89 -12.48
C ARG A 32 -25.75 4.59 -12.44
N SER A 33 -26.65 4.25 -11.52
CA SER A 33 -27.91 5.01 -11.35
C SER A 33 -27.65 6.39 -10.74
N ASN A 34 -26.58 6.51 -9.94
CA ASN A 34 -26.26 7.72 -9.19
C ASN A 34 -25.07 8.48 -9.79
N TYR A 35 -24.22 7.79 -10.55
CA TYR A 35 -22.96 8.33 -11.04
C TYR A 35 -22.74 8.00 -12.52
N ALA A 36 -22.24 8.97 -13.28
CA ALA A 36 -21.75 8.77 -14.63
C ALA A 36 -20.21 8.73 -14.60
N TYR A 37 -19.64 7.70 -15.21
CA TYR A 37 -18.20 7.53 -15.32
C TYR A 37 -17.86 6.68 -16.55
N SER A 38 -16.71 6.95 -17.14
CA SER A 38 -16.15 6.20 -18.26
C SER A 38 -15.34 5.00 -17.77
N GLU A 39 -15.01 4.09 -18.68
CA GLU A 39 -14.07 3.01 -18.40
C GLU A 39 -12.65 3.54 -18.13
N GLU A 40 -12.29 4.67 -18.72
CA GLU A 40 -11.00 5.33 -18.52
C GLU A 40 -10.87 5.88 -17.09
N ASP A 41 -11.94 6.43 -16.53
CA ASP A 41 -11.99 6.87 -15.13
C ASP A 41 -11.69 5.70 -14.18
N VAL A 42 -12.40 4.58 -14.37
CA VAL A 42 -12.21 3.35 -13.57
C VAL A 42 -10.77 2.84 -13.70
N LYS A 43 -10.25 2.75 -14.92
CA LYS A 43 -8.88 2.30 -15.19
C LYS A 43 -7.84 3.18 -14.50
N THR A 44 -8.03 4.51 -14.55
CA THR A 44 -7.12 5.48 -13.95
C THR A 44 -7.11 5.37 -12.43
N ILE A 45 -8.30 5.27 -11.82
CA ILE A 45 -8.47 5.07 -10.38
C ILE A 45 -7.73 3.81 -9.92
N PHE A 46 -8.02 2.66 -10.51
CA PHE A 46 -7.42 1.39 -10.06
C PHE A 46 -5.93 1.32 -10.38
N LYS A 47 -5.45 1.94 -11.46
CA LYS A 47 -4.01 2.05 -11.73
C LYS A 47 -3.29 2.81 -10.62
N ALA A 48 -3.85 3.93 -10.14
CA ALA A 48 -3.28 4.71 -9.07
C ALA A 48 -3.26 3.93 -7.73
N VAL A 49 -4.37 3.27 -7.38
CA VAL A 49 -4.48 2.46 -6.17
C VAL A 49 -3.48 1.30 -6.19
N SER A 50 -3.46 0.52 -7.27
CA SER A 50 -2.54 -0.63 -7.41
C SER A 50 -1.08 -0.22 -7.36
N LYS A 51 -0.71 0.90 -8.02
CA LYS A 51 0.66 1.44 -7.95
C LYS A 51 1.03 1.76 -6.51
N ARG A 52 0.14 2.45 -5.78
CA ARG A 52 0.39 2.81 -4.38
C ARG A 52 0.52 1.59 -3.47
N MET A 53 -0.30 0.57 -3.67
CA MET A 53 -0.22 -0.69 -2.93
C MET A 53 1.12 -1.37 -3.16
N HIS A 54 1.54 -1.48 -4.42
CA HIS A 54 2.82 -2.07 -4.80
C HIS A 54 4.00 -1.32 -4.15
N ASP A 55 4.03 0.02 -4.24
CA ASP A 55 5.10 0.84 -3.65
C ASP A 55 5.19 0.67 -2.13
N VAL A 56 4.06 0.51 -1.43
CA VAL A 56 4.04 0.29 0.01
C VAL A 56 4.52 -1.12 0.36
N GLU A 57 4.05 -2.15 -0.35
CA GLU A 57 4.49 -3.53 -0.17
C GLU A 57 6.00 -3.68 -0.36
N LEU A 58 6.55 -3.01 -1.38
CA LEU A 58 8.00 -2.98 -1.64
C LEU A 58 8.78 -2.44 -0.44
N ARG A 59 8.27 -1.47 0.32
CA ARG A 59 8.97 -0.96 1.51
C ARG A 59 9.09 -1.99 2.61
N PHE A 60 8.08 -2.84 2.79
CA PHE A 60 8.14 -3.96 3.73
C PHE A 60 9.16 -5.01 3.27
N LYS A 61 9.23 -5.29 1.97
CA LYS A 61 10.20 -6.24 1.39
C LYS A 61 11.64 -5.70 1.40
N ALA A 62 11.84 -4.42 1.04
CA ALA A 62 13.15 -3.77 1.03
C ALA A 62 13.80 -3.73 2.41
N SER A 63 13.00 -3.69 3.49
CA SER A 63 13.51 -3.80 4.86
C SER A 63 14.14 -5.18 5.18
N MET A 64 13.88 -6.21 4.36
CA MET A 64 14.53 -7.52 4.47
C MET A 64 15.78 -7.65 3.58
N THR A 65 16.00 -6.73 2.63
CA THR A 65 17.14 -6.75 1.69
C THR A 65 18.16 -5.65 2.01
N ALA A 66 18.38 -5.40 3.30
CA ALA A 66 19.60 -4.74 3.77
C ALA A 66 20.65 -5.79 4.16
N THR A 67 20.84 -6.81 3.32
CA THR A 67 22.12 -7.54 3.34
C THR A 67 23.14 -6.59 2.76
N ARG A 68 24.02 -6.10 3.63
CA ARG A 68 25.24 -5.34 3.31
C ARG A 68 25.84 -5.86 1.99
N GLU A 69 25.73 -5.09 0.90
CA GLU A 69 26.62 -5.34 -0.23
C GLU A 69 28.05 -5.16 0.30
N ALA A 70 28.78 -6.26 0.18
CA ALA A 70 30.07 -6.50 0.77
C ALA A 70 31.09 -5.47 0.31
N ASP A 71 32.04 -5.18 1.21
CA ASP A 71 33.33 -4.57 0.92
C ASP A 71 33.85 -4.98 -0.48
N PHE A 72 33.63 -4.13 -1.48
CA PHE A 72 34.28 -4.29 -2.78
C PHE A 72 35.66 -3.65 -2.67
N ARG A 73 36.70 -4.48 -2.55
CA ARG A 73 38.11 -4.07 -2.67
C ARG A 73 38.68 -4.52 -4.01
N LEU A 74 39.38 -3.61 -4.68
CA LEU A 74 40.14 -3.91 -5.89
C LEU A 74 41.39 -4.74 -5.55
N PRO A 75 41.80 -5.69 -6.40
CA PRO A 75 43.06 -6.39 -6.24
C PRO A 75 44.23 -5.41 -6.46
N ARG A 76 45.30 -5.57 -5.67
CA ARG A 76 46.59 -4.93 -5.96
C ARG A 76 47.25 -5.60 -7.15
#